data_AF-A0A7L0NTD1-F1
#
_entry.id   AF-A0A7L0NTD1-F1
#
_cell.length_a   1.000
_cell.length_b   1.000
_cell.length_c   1.000
_cell.angle_alpha   90.00
_cell.angle_beta   90.00
_cell.angle_gamma   90.00
#
_symmetry.space_group_name_H-M   'P 1'
#
loop_
_entity.id
_entity.type
_entity.pdbx_description
1 polymer ?
#
loop_
_entity_poly.entity_id
_entity_poly.type
_entity_poly.pdbx_seq_one_letter_code
_entity_poly.pdbx_strand_id
1 'polypeptide(L)'
;AAPPELQERTLVLAKPDAVHRQLVGNITQHFERRGFGLVAMKLLQVDQGLVDRHYQELWHKPFYPALVAYTTSGPMWPWGVAALGDSAGSAVPVPQLWEGYSVVRCTRAMVGNTDSVGTIGGDLSVHMSR
;
A
#
# COMPACT_ATOMS: atom_id res chain seq x y z
N ALA A 1 -13.26 -6.15 -29.50
CA ALA A 1 -13.01 -5.96 -28.06
C ALA A 1 -11.56 -6.35 -27.76
N ALA A 2 -10.85 -5.60 -26.93
CA ALA A 2 -9.48 -5.98 -26.55
C ALA A 2 -9.50 -7.31 -25.78
N PRO A 3 -8.52 -8.21 -25.99
CA PRO A 3 -8.46 -9.49 -25.28
C PRO A 3 -8.50 -9.28 -23.75
N PRO A 4 -9.12 -10.19 -22.99
CA PRO A 4 -9.38 -10.03 -21.54
C PRO A 4 -8.09 -9.80 -20.73
N GLU A 5 -6.99 -10.38 -21.20
CA GLU A 5 -5.65 -10.20 -20.66
C GLU A 5 -5.07 -8.79 -20.81
N LEU A 6 -5.62 -7.92 -21.66
CA LEU A 6 -5.30 -6.48 -21.70
C LEU A 6 -6.14 -5.64 -20.71
N GLN A 7 -7.16 -6.21 -20.09
CA GLN A 7 -8.08 -5.51 -19.17
C GLN A 7 -7.96 -5.99 -17.71
N GLU A 8 -6.89 -6.72 -17.39
CA GLU A 8 -6.64 -7.13 -16.01
C GLU A 8 -6.36 -5.90 -15.14
N ARG A 9 -6.92 -5.91 -13.92
CA ARG A 9 -6.74 -4.84 -12.93
C ARG A 9 -6.25 -5.41 -11.61
N THR A 10 -5.39 -4.67 -10.95
CA THR A 10 -4.87 -5.03 -9.63
C THR A 10 -4.88 -3.83 -8.69
N LEU A 11 -5.17 -4.11 -7.42
CA LEU A 11 -5.08 -3.14 -6.35
C LEU A 11 -3.71 -3.24 -5.70
N VAL A 12 -3.00 -2.12 -5.65
CA VAL A 12 -1.71 -1.97 -4.96
C VAL A 12 -1.93 -1.00 -3.80
N LEU A 13 -1.59 -1.43 -2.58
CA LEU A 13 -1.73 -0.60 -1.39
C LEU A 13 -0.33 -0.16 -0.93
N ALA A 14 -0.06 1.15 -0.97
CA ALA A 14 1.10 1.70 -0.27
C ALA A 14 0.81 1.68 1.24
N LYS A 15 1.60 0.93 2.01
CA LYS A 15 1.49 0.84 3.47
C LYS A 15 1.82 2.19 4.14
N PRO A 16 1.38 2.41 5.39
CA PRO A 16 1.69 3.65 6.12
C PRO A 16 3.18 4.01 6.13
N ASP A 17 4.08 3.04 6.28
CA ASP A 17 5.54 3.26 6.22
C ASP A 17 6.00 3.88 4.90
N ALA A 18 5.50 3.36 3.77
CA ALA A 18 5.85 3.89 2.45
C ALA A 18 5.34 5.33 2.26
N VAL A 19 4.22 5.68 2.88
CA VAL A 19 3.67 7.04 2.86
C VAL A 19 4.49 7.96 3.76
N HIS A 20 4.82 7.52 4.99
CA HIS A 20 5.67 8.27 5.91
C HIS A 20 7.06 8.55 5.33
N ARG A 21 7.62 7.59 4.59
CA ARG A 21 8.93 7.71 3.93
C ARG A 21 8.87 8.38 2.55
N GLN A 22 7.70 8.89 2.16
CA GLN A 22 7.49 9.59 0.88
C GLN A 22 7.83 8.74 -0.37
N LEU A 23 7.65 7.42 -0.28
CA LEU A 23 8.00 6.44 -1.32
C LEU A 23 6.89 6.19 -2.34
N VAL A 24 5.69 6.76 -2.14
CA VAL A 24 4.52 6.56 -3.03
C VAL A 24 4.87 6.93 -4.47
N GLY A 25 5.58 8.04 -4.68
CA GLY A 25 6.02 8.48 -6.01
C GLY A 25 6.97 7.46 -6.66
N ASN A 26 7.96 6.96 -5.90
CA ASN A 26 8.92 5.96 -6.39
C ASN A 26 8.23 4.64 -6.76
N ILE A 27 7.27 4.20 -5.94
CA ILE A 27 6.46 3.01 -6.21
C ILE A 27 5.68 3.21 -7.50
N THR A 28 4.93 4.30 -7.60
CA THR A 28 4.11 4.65 -8.79
C THR A 28 4.97 4.66 -10.05
N GLN A 29 6.14 5.28 -10.00
CA GLN A 29 7.07 5.37 -11.12
C GLN A 29 7.53 3.99 -11.61
N HIS A 30 7.66 2.98 -10.74
CA HIS A 30 8.02 1.61 -11.19
C HIS A 30 6.92 1.00 -12.05
N PHE A 31 5.65 1.19 -11.66
CA PHE A 31 4.52 0.68 -12.44
C PHE A 31 4.35 1.43 -13.77
N GLU A 32 4.51 2.75 -13.76
CA GLU A 32 4.44 3.56 -14.99
C GLU A 32 5.56 3.19 -15.98
N ARG A 33 6.80 3.05 -15.50
CA ARG A 33 7.95 2.64 -16.34
C ARG A 33 7.76 1.26 -16.96
N ARG A 34 7.00 0.37 -16.30
CA ARG A 34 6.68 -0.96 -16.82
C ARG A 34 5.63 -0.91 -17.94
N GLY A 35 4.91 0.20 -18.07
CA GLY A 35 3.85 0.41 -19.06
C GLY A 35 2.44 0.12 -18.54
N PHE A 36 2.23 0.05 -17.23
CA PHE A 36 0.89 -0.09 -16.65
C PHE A 36 0.15 1.24 -16.61
N GLY A 37 -1.16 1.20 -16.83
CA GLY A 37 -2.03 2.36 -16.72
C GLY A 37 -2.50 2.55 -15.29
N LEU A 38 -2.34 3.76 -14.75
CA LEU A 38 -2.95 4.14 -13.47
C LEU A 38 -4.41 4.54 -13.71
N VAL A 39 -5.35 3.74 -13.19
CA VAL A 39 -6.79 3.97 -13.37
C VAL A 39 -7.33 4.89 -12.28
N ALA A 40 -6.91 4.65 -11.04
CA ALA A 40 -7.36 5.42 -9.89
C ALA A 40 -6.31 5.40 -8.79
N MET A 41 -6.20 6.50 -8.06
CA MET A 41 -5.42 6.60 -6.84
C MET A 41 -6.21 7.41 -5.84
N LYS A 42 -6.29 6.95 -4.59
CA LYS A 42 -7.01 7.67 -3.53
C LYS A 42 -6.20 7.64 -2.26
N LEU A 43 -6.17 8.78 -1.58
CA LEU A 43 -5.65 8.89 -0.23
C LEU A 43 -6.80 8.61 0.74
N LEU A 44 -6.68 7.57 1.56
CA LEU A 44 -7.74 7.13 2.46
C LEU A 44 -7.28 7.19 3.91
N GLN A 45 -8.08 7.80 4.77
CA GLN A 45 -8.00 7.55 6.21
C GLN A 45 -8.68 6.22 6.49
N VAL A 46 -7.95 5.32 7.16
CA VAL A 46 -8.42 3.97 7.44
C VAL A 46 -8.77 3.87 8.92
N ASP A 47 -10.01 3.46 9.17
CA ASP A 47 -10.52 3.12 10.49
C ASP A 47 -10.38 1.62 10.76
N GLN A 48 -10.45 1.24 12.03
CA GLN A 48 -10.35 -0.16 12.44
C GLN A 48 -11.38 -1.05 11.73
N GLY A 49 -12.62 -0.57 11.51
CA GLY A 49 -13.66 -1.35 10.84
C GLY A 49 -13.37 -1.65 9.37
N LEU A 50 -12.61 -0.81 8.66
CA LEU A 50 -12.13 -1.13 7.31
C LEU A 50 -10.98 -2.15 7.34
N VAL A 51 -10.05 -2.01 8.29
CA VAL A 51 -8.95 -2.98 8.47
C VAL A 51 -9.50 -4.36 8.80
N ASP A 52 -10.51 -4.42 9.67
CA ASP A 52 -11.12 -5.67 10.10
C ASP A 52 -11.83 -6.40 8.95
N ARG A 53 -12.48 -5.65 8.07
CA ARG A 53 -13.07 -6.20 6.84
C ARG A 53 -12.00 -6.65 5.85
N HIS A 54 -10.91 -5.89 5.71
CA HIS A 54 -9.84 -6.22 4.76
C HIS A 54 -9.05 -7.47 5.19
N TYR A 55 -8.82 -7.63 6.50
CA TYR A 55 -8.08 -8.75 7.08
C TYR A 55 -8.99 -9.74 7.82
N GLN A 56 -10.27 -9.83 7.42
CA GLN A 56 -11.25 -10.69 8.09
C GLN A 56 -10.78 -12.13 8.19
N GLU A 57 -10.02 -12.65 7.22
CA GLU A 57 -9.50 -14.01 7.26
C GLU A 57 -8.35 -14.20 8.27
N LEU A 58 -7.67 -13.13 8.67
CA LEU A 58 -6.52 -13.15 9.57
C LEU A 58 -6.88 -12.90 11.04
N TRP A 59 -8.15 -12.62 11.34
CA TRP A 59 -8.63 -12.23 12.68
C TRP A 59 -8.22 -13.20 13.81
N HIS A 60 -8.16 -14.50 13.49
CA HIS A 60 -7.85 -15.57 14.44
C HIS A 60 -6.34 -15.74 14.68
N LYS A 61 -5.49 -15.00 13.95
CA LYS A 61 -4.04 -15.15 14.06
C LYS A 61 -3.49 -14.31 15.22
N PRO A 62 -2.47 -14.80 15.94
CA PRO A 62 -1.95 -14.12 17.14
C PRO A 62 -1.31 -12.74 16.85
N PHE A 63 -0.88 -12.50 15.61
CA PHE A 63 -0.31 -11.21 15.18
C PHE A 63 -1.35 -10.21 14.68
N TYR A 64 -2.63 -10.59 14.63
CA TYR A 64 -3.69 -9.73 14.09
C TYR A 64 -3.83 -8.39 14.83
N PRO A 65 -3.83 -8.34 16.18
CA PRO A 65 -3.91 -7.06 16.89
C PRO A 65 -2.74 -6.14 16.56
N ALA A 66 -1.53 -6.70 16.38
CA ALA A 66 -0.36 -5.93 15.98
C ALA A 66 -0.46 -5.43 14.53
N LEU A 67 -1.03 -6.23 13.63
CA LEU A 67 -1.31 -5.83 12.24
C LEU A 67 -2.33 -4.68 12.18
N VAL A 68 -3.41 -4.76 12.96
CA VAL A 68 -4.40 -3.70 13.07
C VAL A 68 -3.74 -2.45 13.62
N ALA A 69 -3.04 -2.55 14.75
CA ALA A 69 -2.31 -1.43 15.35
C ALA A 69 -1.37 -0.78 14.33
N TYR A 70 -0.50 -1.55 13.65
CA TYR A 70 0.40 -1.08 12.61
C TYR A 70 -0.31 -0.39 11.44
N THR A 71 -1.43 -0.95 10.99
CA THR A 71 -2.20 -0.41 9.86
C THR A 71 -2.94 0.86 10.26
N THR A 72 -3.30 1.01 11.53
CA THR A 72 -3.97 2.22 12.06
C THR A 72 -3.00 3.26 12.60
N SER A 73 -1.73 2.92 12.86
CA SER A 73 -0.76 3.75 13.59
C SER A 73 -0.02 4.82 12.75
N GLY A 74 -0.64 5.44 11.75
CA GLY A 74 -0.03 6.54 10.96
C GLY A 74 -0.80 7.86 11.03
N PRO A 75 -0.22 8.99 10.59
CA PRO A 75 0.77 9.71 11.36
C PRO A 75 0.19 10.49 12.55
N MET A 76 0.97 10.50 13.64
CA MET A 76 1.16 11.65 14.52
C MET A 76 2.15 12.58 13.79
N TRP A 77 1.76 13.82 13.54
CA TRP A 77 2.53 14.81 12.77
C TRP A 77 3.55 15.52 13.68
N PRO A 78 4.88 15.43 13.48
CA PRO A 78 5.81 16.39 14.03
C PRO A 78 6.11 17.45 12.94
N TRP A 79 5.68 18.68 13.22
CA TRP A 79 5.93 19.92 12.45
C TRP A 79 4.82 20.40 11.50
N GLY A 80 3.90 21.20 12.05
CA GLY A 80 3.59 22.49 11.44
C GLY A 80 2.41 22.57 10.48
N VAL A 81 1.24 21.98 10.79
CA VAL A 81 -0.04 22.69 10.63
C VAL A 81 -0.96 22.26 11.78
N ALA A 82 -1.15 23.15 12.75
CA ALA A 82 -2.28 23.08 13.65
C ALA A 82 -3.54 23.45 12.84
N ALA A 83 -4.40 22.47 12.56
CA ALA A 83 -5.77 22.72 12.12
C ALA A 83 -6.68 21.57 12.57
N LEU A 84 -7.34 21.82 13.71
CA LEU A 84 -8.62 21.28 14.17
C LEU A 84 -8.87 19.77 14.14
N GLY A 85 -8.97 19.20 15.34
CA GLY A 85 -9.84 18.07 15.61
C GLY A 85 -9.16 16.97 16.43
N ASP A 86 -9.58 16.84 17.68
CA ASP A 86 -9.18 15.77 18.59
C ASP A 86 -9.55 14.39 18.01
N SER A 87 -8.61 13.74 17.33
CA SER A 87 -8.56 12.28 17.13
C SER A 87 -7.15 11.91 16.70
N ALA A 88 -6.41 11.29 17.61
CA ALA A 88 -5.05 10.85 17.38
C ALA A 88 -4.96 9.81 16.24
N GLY A 89 -4.06 10.03 15.27
CA GLY A 89 -3.45 9.04 14.38
C GLY A 89 -4.40 8.19 13.53
N SER A 90 -4.70 8.62 12.31
CA SER A 90 -5.31 7.77 11.28
C SER A 90 -4.31 7.51 10.16
N ALA A 91 -3.83 6.28 10.05
CA ALA A 91 -2.86 5.93 9.01
C ALA A 91 -3.50 6.10 7.65
N VAL A 92 -2.69 6.58 6.72
CA VAL A 92 -3.15 6.94 5.40
C VAL A 92 -2.50 6.03 4.37
N PRO A 93 -3.06 4.83 4.09
CA PRO A 93 -2.66 4.10 2.91
C PRO A 93 -3.13 4.80 1.64
N VAL A 94 -2.38 4.57 0.56
CA VAL A 94 -2.71 5.05 -0.78
C VAL A 94 -3.02 3.84 -1.66
N PRO A 95 -4.28 3.39 -1.75
CA PRO A 95 -4.69 2.46 -2.79
C PRO A 95 -4.50 3.06 -4.19
N GLN A 96 -3.89 2.25 -5.04
CA GLN A 96 -3.68 2.52 -6.46
C GLN A 96 -4.27 1.35 -7.25
N LEU A 97 -5.12 1.66 -8.23
CA LEU A 97 -5.68 0.71 -9.17
C LEU A 97 -4.90 0.78 -10.48
N TRP A 98 -4.25 -0.33 -10.82
CA TRP A 98 -3.43 -0.45 -12.02
C TRP A 98 -4.08 -1.39 -13.01
N GLU A 99 -3.98 -1.08 -14.30
CA GLU A 99 -4.44 -1.93 -15.39
C GLU A 99 -3.34 -2.21 -16.43
N GLY A 100 -3.41 -3.38 -17.04
CA GLY A 100 -2.54 -3.76 -18.15
C GLY A 100 -2.31 -5.26 -18.27
N TYR A 101 -1.45 -5.64 -19.20
CA TYR A 101 -1.22 -7.05 -19.53
C TYR A 101 -0.51 -7.82 -18.42
N SER A 102 -1.16 -8.87 -17.91
CA SER A 102 -0.64 -9.70 -16.79
C SER A 102 -0.25 -8.86 -15.57
N VAL A 103 -0.94 -7.74 -15.32
CA VAL A 103 -0.60 -6.77 -14.28
C VAL A 103 -0.57 -7.43 -12.90
N VAL A 104 -1.42 -8.41 -12.60
CA VAL A 104 -1.43 -9.09 -11.29
C VAL A 104 -0.13 -9.87 -11.07
N ARG A 105 0.27 -10.67 -12.06
CA ARG A 105 1.51 -11.47 -11.98
C ARG A 105 2.73 -10.57 -11.93
N CYS A 106 2.80 -9.56 -12.82
CA CYS A 106 3.92 -8.64 -12.87
C CYS A 106 4.03 -7.81 -11.59
N THR A 107 2.91 -7.36 -11.02
CA THR A 107 2.88 -6.66 -9.73
C THR A 107 3.50 -7.51 -8.63
N ARG A 108 3.12 -8.78 -8.50
CA ARG A 108 3.70 -9.68 -7.49
C ARG A 108 5.21 -9.87 -7.68
N ALA A 109 5.67 -9.97 -8.93
CA ALA A 109 7.10 -10.08 -9.23
C ALA A 109 7.87 -8.78 -8.94
N MET A 110 7.29 -7.61 -9.23
CA MET A 110 7.92 -6.30 -8.98
C MET A 110 7.93 -5.93 -7.50
N VAL A 111 6.87 -6.26 -6.76
CA VAL A 111 6.84 -6.09 -5.30
C VAL A 111 7.92 -6.97 -4.68
N GLY A 112 8.05 -8.22 -5.14
CA GLY A 112 9.09 -9.14 -4.70
C GLY A 112 9.02 -9.47 -3.21
N ASN A 113 10.00 -10.23 -2.75
CA ASN A 113 10.23 -10.44 -1.32
C ASN A 113 11.24 -9.41 -0.82
N THR A 114 11.23 -9.14 0.49
CA THR A 114 12.14 -8.19 1.15
C THR A 114 13.62 -8.49 0.92
N ASP A 115 13.98 -9.73 0.57
CA ASP A 115 15.38 -10.13 0.35
C ASP A 115 15.81 -10.07 -1.13
N SER A 116 14.91 -9.64 -2.04
CA SER A 116 15.15 -9.68 -3.49
C SER A 116 15.61 -8.31 -4.03
N VAL A 117 16.92 -8.18 -4.30
CA VAL A 117 17.51 -6.99 -4.93
C VAL A 117 16.88 -6.72 -6.30
N GLY A 118 16.52 -5.46 -6.58
CA GLY A 118 15.86 -5.04 -7.81
C GLY A 118 14.32 -5.13 -7.77
N THR A 119 13.75 -5.45 -6.60
CA THR A 119 12.29 -5.41 -6.37
C THR A 119 11.94 -4.28 -5.41
N ILE A 120 10.71 -3.80 -5.46
CA ILE A 120 10.22 -2.72 -4.59
C ILE A 120 10.43 -3.09 -3.11
N GLY A 121 10.17 -4.35 -2.74
CA GLY A 121 10.35 -4.86 -1.39
C GLY A 121 11.82 -4.92 -0.95
N GLY A 122 12.73 -5.34 -1.83
CA GLY A 122 14.15 -5.42 -1.51
C GLY A 122 14.89 -4.09 -1.54
N ASP A 123 14.52 -3.19 -2.45
CA ASP A 123 15.22 -1.93 -2.63
C ASP A 123 14.69 -0.83 -1.68
N LEU A 124 13.41 -0.91 -1.30
CA LEU A 124 12.77 0.13 -0.48
C LEU A 124 12.48 -0.30 0.97
N SER A 125 12.69 -1.57 1.34
CA SER A 125 12.53 -2.04 2.72
C SER A 125 13.73 -2.89 3.16
N VAL A 126 14.38 -2.48 4.26
CA VAL A 126 15.53 -3.20 4.83
C VAL A 126 15.13 -3.98 6.10
N HIS A 127 14.05 -3.55 6.76
CA HIS A 127 13.45 -4.22 7.90
C HIS A 127 11.94 -4.01 7.83
N MET A 128 11.17 -5.10 7.68
CA MET A 128 9.79 -5.05 8.15
C MET A 128 9.85 -5.16 9.66
N SER A 129 9.53 -4.08 10.38
CA SER A 129 9.31 -4.15 11.83
C SER A 129 8.34 -5.30 12.10
N ARG A 130 8.86 -6.32 12.78
CA ARG A 130 8.15 -7.52 13.22
C ARG A 130 7.18 -7.18 14.34
#